data_AF-A0A8J2K542-F1
#
_entry.id   AF-A0A8J2K542-F1
#
_cell.length_a   1.000
_cell.length_b   1.000
_cell.length_c   1.000
_cell.angle_alpha   90.00
_cell.angle_beta   90.00
_cell.angle_gamma   90.00
#
_symmetry.space_group_name_H-M   'P 1'
#
loop_
_entity.id
_entity.type
_entity.pdbx_description
1 polymer ?
#
loop_
_entity_poly.entity_id
_entity_poly.type
_entity_poly.pdbx_seq_one_letter_code
_entity_poly.pdbx_strand_id
1 'polypeptide(L)'
;MVFNEASGNNSVEDQGWKKDGVEVVLPERQSGKTLTIETTNPNILSFKKMEYAARGPVICRAMEIDAELRQGVKMPFSSVIKANIGDAHAMGQKPMTFIRQVIALVTHPELLQDPKFPNDGKKKALEILGGCRGGSAGAY
;
A
#
# COMPACT_ATOMS: atom_id res chain seq x y z
N MET A 1 -16.00 0.16 39.83
CA MET A 1 -16.19 -1.30 39.65
C MET A 1 -14.93 -1.85 39.03
N VAL A 2 -14.18 -2.61 39.82
CA VAL A 2 -13.00 -3.37 39.39
C VAL A 2 -13.52 -4.56 38.57
N PHE A 3 -12.97 -4.78 37.38
CA PHE A 3 -13.20 -6.02 36.65
C PHE A 3 -11.94 -6.89 36.70
N ASN A 4 -12.21 -8.12 37.09
CA ASN A 4 -11.34 -9.11 37.69
C ASN A 4 -10.52 -9.87 36.63
N GLU A 5 -9.35 -10.34 37.04
CA GLU A 5 -8.49 -11.24 36.28
C GLU A 5 -9.23 -12.57 36.00
N ALA A 6 -9.17 -13.03 34.76
CA ALA A 6 -9.50 -14.40 34.40
C ALA A 6 -8.27 -15.04 33.76
N SER A 7 -7.41 -15.59 34.61
CA SER A 7 -6.39 -16.57 34.27
C SER A 7 -7.07 -17.85 33.77
N GLY A 8 -7.22 -18.00 32.46
CA GLY A 8 -7.67 -19.22 31.80
C GLY A 8 -6.50 -19.91 31.12
N ASN A 9 -5.97 -20.95 31.75
CA ASN A 9 -4.89 -21.79 31.25
C ASN A 9 -5.46 -22.74 30.16
N ASN A 10 -5.27 -22.43 28.88
CA ASN A 10 -5.55 -23.37 27.79
C ASN A 10 -4.24 -24.05 27.37
N SER A 11 -3.90 -25.15 28.04
CA SER A 11 -2.89 -26.09 27.60
C SER A 11 -3.45 -26.91 26.43
N VAL A 12 -3.25 -26.44 25.21
CA VAL A 12 -3.35 -27.29 24.02
C VAL A 12 -2.02 -28.03 23.91
N GLU A 13 -2.04 -29.34 24.07
CA GLU A 13 -0.87 -30.20 23.91
C GLU A 13 -0.32 -30.05 22.48
N ASP A 14 0.91 -29.54 22.39
CA ASP A 14 1.61 -29.26 21.14
C ASP A 14 2.20 -30.58 20.61
N GLN A 15 1.41 -31.33 19.85
CA GLN A 15 1.91 -32.55 19.21
C GLN A 15 2.82 -32.18 18.04
N GLY A 16 4.12 -32.32 18.25
CA GLY A 16 5.18 -32.00 17.30
C GLY A 16 5.03 -32.75 15.96
N TRP A 17 5.18 -32.01 14.86
CA TRP A 17 5.19 -32.56 13.52
C TRP A 17 6.53 -33.26 13.24
N LYS A 18 6.52 -34.57 12.99
CA LYS A 18 7.69 -35.32 12.52
C LYS A 18 7.62 -35.49 11.01
N LYS A 19 8.59 -34.93 10.29
CA LYS A 19 8.84 -35.25 8.88
C LYS A 19 10.31 -35.67 8.72
N ASP A 20 10.52 -36.83 8.08
CA ASP A 20 11.83 -37.35 7.67
C ASP A 20 12.89 -37.46 8.78
N GLY A 21 12.48 -37.86 9.99
CA GLY A 21 13.40 -38.21 11.08
C GLY A 21 14.15 -37.03 11.73
N VAL A 22 13.86 -35.79 11.32
CA VAL A 22 14.37 -34.57 11.95
C VAL A 22 13.32 -34.05 12.91
N GLU A 23 13.61 -34.08 14.20
CA GLU A 23 12.77 -33.47 15.22
C GLU A 23 12.90 -31.94 15.12
N VAL A 24 11.87 -31.29 14.58
CA VAL A 24 11.79 -29.83 14.57
C VAL A 24 11.34 -29.41 15.97
N VAL A 25 12.32 -29.18 16.85
CA VAL A 25 12.06 -28.54 18.15
C VAL A 25 11.69 -27.09 17.88
N LEU A 26 10.40 -26.77 17.96
CA LEU A 26 9.95 -25.38 17.97
C LEU A 26 10.44 -24.76 19.29
N PRO A 27 11.19 -23.64 19.26
CA PRO A 27 11.66 -23.01 20.48
C PRO A 27 10.46 -22.60 21.33
N GLU A 28 10.55 -22.85 22.65
CA GLU A 28 9.53 -22.42 23.62
C GLU A 28 9.13 -20.97 23.36
N ARG A 29 7.82 -20.72 23.31
CA ARG A 29 7.26 -19.40 23.04
C ARG A 29 7.57 -18.49 24.22
N GLN A 30 8.70 -17.81 24.17
CA GLN A 30 9.10 -16.81 25.18
C GLN A 30 8.06 -15.68 25.20
N SER A 31 7.18 -15.69 26.19
CA SER A 31 6.34 -14.55 26.55
C SER A 31 7.25 -13.39 26.95
N GLY A 32 7.43 -12.41 26.06
CA GLY A 32 8.23 -11.22 26.35
C GLY A 32 9.07 -10.62 25.20
N LYS A 33 9.06 -11.18 23.99
CA LYS A 33 9.80 -10.57 22.85
C LYS A 33 8.97 -9.53 22.12
N THR A 34 8.87 -8.33 22.70
CA THR A 34 8.33 -7.17 21.97
C THR A 34 9.37 -6.70 20.94
N LEU A 35 8.92 -6.45 19.71
CA LEU A 35 9.75 -5.80 18.71
C LEU A 35 10.00 -4.36 19.15
N THR A 36 11.24 -4.05 19.48
CA THR A 36 11.71 -2.71 19.81
C THR A 36 12.71 -2.27 18.74
N ILE A 37 13.02 -0.98 18.71
CA ILE A 37 14.07 -0.45 17.85
C ILE A 37 15.40 -1.18 18.13
N GLU A 38 15.65 -1.54 19.39
CA GLU A 38 16.88 -2.20 19.84
C GLU A 38 16.94 -3.68 19.44
N THR A 39 15.79 -4.37 19.37
CA THR A 39 15.72 -5.79 19.00
C THR A 39 15.57 -6.01 17.48
N THR A 40 15.49 -4.93 16.70
CA THR A 40 15.37 -4.99 15.25
C THR A 40 16.71 -5.28 14.57
N ASN A 41 16.69 -6.03 13.46
CA ASN A 41 17.88 -6.33 12.67
C ASN A 41 18.67 -5.05 12.29
N PRO A 42 19.98 -4.97 12.56
CA PRO A 42 20.80 -3.80 12.24
C PRO A 42 20.76 -3.35 10.76
N ASN A 43 20.55 -4.28 9.83
CA ASN A 43 20.40 -3.97 8.40
C ASN A 43 19.08 -3.27 8.06
N ILE A 44 18.09 -3.34 8.96
CA ILE A 44 16.84 -2.56 8.87
C ILE A 44 17.03 -1.21 9.57
N LEU A 45 17.83 -1.16 10.64
CA LEU A 45 18.18 0.08 11.34
C LEU A 45 18.99 1.06 10.47
N SER A 46 19.70 0.57 9.46
CA SER A 46 20.35 1.45 8.46
C SER A 46 19.34 2.28 7.66
N PHE A 47 18.11 1.78 7.43
CA PHE A 47 17.01 2.57 6.86
C PHE A 47 16.56 3.72 7.77
N LYS A 48 16.74 3.62 9.10
CA LYS A 48 16.44 4.73 10.03
C LYS A 48 17.33 5.95 9.80
N LYS A 49 18.57 5.72 9.32
CA LYS A 49 19.51 6.79 8.96
C LYS A 49 19.29 7.32 7.55
N MET A 50 18.51 6.61 6.74
CA MET A 50 18.21 7.01 5.37
C MET A 50 17.09 8.04 5.39
N GLU A 51 17.42 9.28 5.05
CA GLU A 51 16.43 10.36 4.97
C GLU A 51 15.81 10.39 3.58
N TYR A 52 14.52 10.05 3.49
CA TYR A 52 13.73 10.29 2.29
C TYR A 52 13.00 11.64 2.41
N ALA A 53 13.69 12.69 1.99
CA ALA A 53 13.24 14.08 2.16
C ALA A 53 11.83 14.36 1.60
N ALA A 54 11.39 13.64 0.56
CA ALA A 54 10.07 13.81 -0.04
C ALA A 54 8.91 13.40 0.88
N ARG A 55 9.16 12.61 1.94
CA ARG A 55 8.21 12.27 3.00
C ARG A 55 8.81 12.49 4.40
N GLY A 56 9.60 13.55 4.54
CA GLY A 56 10.25 13.92 5.80
C GLY A 56 9.36 14.73 6.76
N PRO A 57 9.96 15.29 7.84
CA PRO A 57 9.25 15.99 8.91
C PRO A 57 8.38 17.17 8.45
N VAL A 58 8.81 17.87 7.39
CA VAL A 58 8.07 19.01 6.81
C VAL A 58 6.68 18.56 6.33
N ILE A 59 6.58 17.37 5.74
CA ILE A 59 5.31 16.84 5.23
C ILE A 59 4.44 16.34 6.36
N CYS A 60 5.02 15.72 7.39
CA CYS A 60 4.29 15.39 8.61
C CYS A 60 3.65 16.64 9.22
N ARG A 61 4.43 17.73 9.39
CA ARG A 61 3.89 18.99 9.92
C ARG A 61 2.84 19.60 9.00
N ALA A 62 3.04 19.55 7.68
CA ALA A 62 2.05 20.03 6.72
C ALA A 62 0.72 19.25 6.83
N MET A 63 0.75 17.94 7.11
CA MET A 63 -0.44 17.11 7.34
C MET A 63 -1.15 17.44 8.65
N GLU A 64 -0.40 17.71 9.72
CA GLU A 64 -0.97 18.18 10.99
C GLU A 64 -1.68 19.53 10.82
N ILE A 65 -1.03 20.50 10.17
CA ILE A 65 -1.63 21.81 9.89
C ILE A 65 -2.91 21.67 9.04
N ASP A 66 -2.89 20.79 8.04
CA ASP A 66 -4.06 20.48 7.21
C ASP A 66 -5.21 19.86 8.03
N ALA A 67 -4.91 19.12 9.10
CA ALA A 67 -5.91 18.63 10.05
C ALA A 67 -6.42 19.74 11.00
N GLU A 68 -5.52 20.58 11.52
CA GLU A 68 -5.86 21.75 12.37
C GLU A 68 -6.80 22.71 11.61
N LEU A 69 -6.51 23.00 10.33
CA LEU A 69 -7.36 23.84 9.48
C LEU A 69 -8.76 23.24 9.30
N ARG A 70 -8.89 21.92 9.11
CA ARG A 70 -10.20 21.23 9.03
C ARG A 70 -11.00 21.32 10.32
N GLN A 71 -10.33 21.42 11.46
CA GLN A 71 -10.95 21.61 12.77
C GLN A 71 -11.32 23.07 13.05
N GLY A 72 -11.01 23.99 12.13
CA GLY A 72 -11.36 25.42 12.24
C GLY A 72 -10.34 26.25 13.01
N VAL A 73 -9.12 25.74 13.23
CA VAL A 73 -8.02 26.53 13.81
C VAL A 73 -7.69 27.69 12.87
N LYS A 74 -7.70 28.92 13.40
CA LYS A 74 -7.36 30.11 12.62
C LYS A 74 -5.85 30.20 12.39
N MET A 75 -5.47 30.18 11.12
CA MET A 75 -4.10 30.33 10.64
C MET A 75 -4.02 31.50 9.64
N PRO A 76 -2.83 32.05 9.34
CA PRO A 76 -2.67 33.12 8.35
C PRO A 76 -2.94 32.70 6.90
N PHE A 77 -3.33 31.45 6.66
CA PHE A 77 -3.69 30.85 5.37
C PHE A 77 -4.88 29.92 5.54
N SER A 78 -5.62 29.68 4.45
CA SER A 78 -6.85 28.87 4.46
C SER A 78 -6.62 27.40 4.09
N SER A 79 -5.47 27.06 3.51
CA SER A 79 -5.20 25.72 2.98
C SER A 79 -3.71 25.44 2.85
N VAL A 80 -3.34 24.17 2.90
CA VAL A 80 -1.98 23.68 2.65
C VAL A 80 -1.87 23.15 1.21
N ILE A 81 -0.89 23.64 0.45
CA ILE A 81 -0.58 23.14 -0.90
C ILE A 81 0.63 22.19 -0.81
N LYS A 82 0.44 20.93 -1.22
CA LYS A 82 1.46 19.88 -1.15
C LYS A 82 2.33 19.85 -2.40
N ALA A 83 3.23 20.82 -2.53
CA ALA A 83 4.13 20.97 -3.69
C ALA A 83 5.47 20.20 -3.54
N ASN A 84 5.51 19.19 -2.67
CA ASN A 84 6.73 18.47 -2.32
C ASN A 84 6.99 17.22 -3.17
N ILE A 85 5.96 16.68 -3.81
CA ILE A 85 6.03 15.52 -4.70
C ILE A 85 5.40 15.94 -6.03
N GLY A 86 5.99 15.46 -7.14
CA GLY A 86 5.48 15.67 -8.49
C GLY A 86 4.22 14.88 -8.80
N ASP A 87 3.17 15.00 -7.98
CA ASP A 87 1.85 14.45 -8.26
C ASP A 87 0.98 15.50 -8.96
N ALA A 88 1.10 15.53 -10.29
CA ALA A 88 0.36 16.47 -11.12
C ALA A 88 -1.17 16.31 -10.99
N HIS A 89 -1.66 15.09 -10.77
CA HIS A 89 -3.10 14.85 -10.61
C HIS A 89 -3.60 15.40 -9.27
N ALA A 90 -2.85 15.22 -8.17
CA ALA A 90 -3.17 15.87 -6.90
C ALA A 90 -3.15 17.40 -7.01
N MET A 91 -2.36 17.94 -7.94
CA MET A 91 -2.32 19.36 -8.25
C MET A 91 -3.37 19.85 -9.27
N GLY A 92 -4.32 19.00 -9.64
CA GLY A 92 -5.45 19.38 -10.50
C GLY A 92 -5.23 19.16 -11.99
N GLN A 93 -4.12 18.53 -12.41
CA GLN A 93 -3.96 18.11 -13.79
C GLN A 93 -5.08 17.14 -14.16
N LYS A 94 -5.86 17.50 -15.19
CA LYS A 94 -6.89 16.62 -15.73
C LYS A 94 -6.21 15.41 -16.38
N PRO A 95 -6.59 14.18 -16.02
CA PRO A 95 -5.89 13.03 -16.55
C PRO A 95 -6.30 12.77 -18.00
N MET A 96 -5.37 12.21 -18.78
CA MET A 96 -5.56 12.04 -20.21
C MET A 96 -6.62 10.97 -20.54
N THR A 97 -7.67 11.38 -21.26
CA THR A 97 -8.82 10.53 -21.63
C THR A 97 -8.39 9.29 -22.42
N PHE A 98 -7.55 9.47 -23.43
CA PHE A 98 -7.12 8.38 -24.31
C PHE A 98 -6.43 7.24 -23.54
N ILE A 99 -5.48 7.58 -22.66
CA ILE A 99 -4.74 6.59 -21.86
C ILE A 99 -5.69 5.81 -20.96
N ARG A 100 -6.66 6.49 -20.34
CA ARG A 100 -7.66 5.84 -19.48
C ARG A 100 -8.59 4.91 -20.25
N GLN A 101 -9.02 5.32 -21.43
CA GLN A 101 -9.84 4.49 -22.30
C GLN A 101 -9.09 3.22 -22.71
N VAL A 102 -7.83 3.35 -23.11
CA VAL A 102 -6.99 2.19 -23.48
C VAL A 102 -6.78 1.25 -22.29
N ILE A 103 -6.44 1.78 -21.11
CA ILE A 103 -6.29 0.94 -19.90
C ILE A 103 -7.59 0.17 -19.61
N ALA A 104 -8.74 0.85 -19.62
CA ALA A 104 -10.03 0.21 -19.37
C ALA A 104 -10.34 -0.92 -20.37
N LEU A 105 -10.08 -0.69 -21.66
CA LEU A 105 -10.28 -1.68 -22.72
C LEU A 105 -9.34 -2.88 -22.59
N VAL A 106 -8.09 -2.65 -22.16
CA VAL A 106 -7.10 -3.72 -21.97
C VAL A 106 -7.41 -4.55 -20.72
N THR A 107 -7.88 -3.92 -19.64
CA THR A 107 -8.23 -4.63 -18.40
C THR A 107 -9.60 -5.30 -18.45
N HIS A 108 -10.50 -4.83 -19.32
CA HIS A 108 -11.83 -5.42 -19.53
C HIS A 108 -12.19 -5.47 -21.03
N PRO A 109 -11.68 -6.47 -21.78
CA PRO A 109 -11.82 -6.54 -23.24
C PRO A 109 -13.25 -6.59 -23.78
N GLU A 110 -14.24 -6.98 -22.98
CA GLU A 110 -15.66 -6.95 -23.37
C GLU A 110 -16.12 -5.54 -23.79
N LEU A 111 -15.50 -4.49 -23.23
CA LEU A 111 -15.76 -3.08 -23.58
C LEU A 111 -15.37 -2.71 -25.02
N LEU A 112 -14.64 -3.57 -25.74
CA LEU A 112 -14.34 -3.34 -27.16
C LEU A 112 -15.61 -3.26 -28.01
N GLN A 113 -16.72 -3.87 -27.57
CA GLN A 113 -18.00 -3.80 -28.26
C GLN A 113 -18.82 -2.55 -27.92
N ASP A 114 -18.46 -1.82 -26.87
CA ASP A 114 -19.21 -0.62 -26.44
C ASP A 114 -18.97 0.53 -27.45
N PRO A 115 -20.04 1.09 -28.07
CA PRO A 115 -19.91 2.19 -29.02
C PRO A 115 -19.41 3.51 -28.40
N LYS A 116 -19.39 3.64 -27.06
CA LYS A 116 -18.89 4.83 -26.36
C LYS A 116 -17.38 5.01 -26.45
N PHE A 117 -16.64 3.93 -26.75
CA PHE A 117 -15.18 4.01 -26.89
C PHE A 117 -14.79 4.34 -28.34
N PRO A 118 -13.86 5.28 -28.54
CA PRO A 118 -13.45 5.68 -29.87
C PRO A 118 -12.59 4.59 -30.55
N ASN A 119 -12.62 4.56 -31.88
CA ASN A 119 -12.00 3.50 -32.68
C ASN A 119 -10.47 3.45 -32.53
N ASP A 120 -9.82 4.60 -32.33
CA ASP A 120 -8.38 4.70 -32.08
C ASP A 120 -8.00 4.05 -30.73
N GLY A 121 -8.79 4.28 -29.68
CA GLY A 121 -8.63 3.61 -28.38
C GLY A 121 -8.80 2.09 -28.47
N LYS A 122 -9.84 1.62 -29.18
CA LYS A 122 -10.05 0.19 -29.44
C LYS A 122 -8.91 -0.43 -30.23
N LYS A 123 -8.46 0.24 -31.30
CA LYS A 123 -7.31 -0.22 -32.09
C LYS A 123 -6.06 -0.35 -31.23
N LYS A 124 -5.78 0.63 -30.37
CA LYS A 124 -4.60 0.57 -29.50
C LYS A 124 -4.70 -0.54 -28.46
N ALA A 125 -5.87 -0.73 -27.87
CA ALA A 125 -6.09 -1.82 -26.93
C ALA A 125 -5.90 -3.20 -27.57
N LEU A 126 -6.43 -3.41 -28.78
CA LEU A 126 -6.24 -4.65 -29.55
C LEU A 126 -4.76 -4.90 -29.90
N GLU A 127 -4.01 -3.86 -30.27
CA GLU A 127 -2.57 -3.96 -30.51
C GLU A 127 -1.81 -4.43 -29.27
N ILE A 128 -2.14 -3.86 -28.09
CA ILE A 128 -1.53 -4.25 -26.82
C ILE A 128 -1.86 -5.71 -26.47
N LEU A 129 -3.15 -6.08 -26.53
CA LEU A 129 -3.59 -7.45 -26.25
C LEU A 129 -2.99 -8.46 -27.22
N GLY A 130 -2.83 -8.10 -28.50
CA GLY A 130 -2.17 -8.93 -29.50
C GLY A 130 -0.68 -9.17 -29.24
N GLY A 131 -0.03 -8.26 -28.51
CA GLY A 131 1.34 -8.45 -28.02
C GLY A 131 1.45 -9.36 -26.79
N CYS A 132 0.34 -9.61 -26.08
CA CYS A 132 0.29 -10.48 -24.92
C CYS A 132 -0.05 -11.92 -25.34
N ARG A 133 0.75 -12.91 -24.90
CA ARG A 133 0.44 -14.32 -25.15
C ARG A 133 -0.89 -14.68 -24.48
N GLY A 134 -1.84 -15.16 -25.28
CA GLY A 134 -3.19 -15.48 -24.80
C GLY A 134 -4.12 -14.27 -24.66
N GLY A 135 -3.74 -13.08 -25.16
CA GLY A 135 -4.62 -11.92 -25.20
C GLY A 135 -4.99 -11.37 -23.82
N SER A 136 -4.13 -11.56 -22.81
CA SER A 136 -4.38 -11.13 -21.43
C SER A 136 -3.26 -10.23 -20.92
N ALA A 137 -3.63 -9.06 -20.41
CA ALA A 137 -2.70 -8.11 -19.80
C ALA A 137 -2.45 -8.34 -18.30
N GLY A 138 -2.97 -9.45 -17.74
CA GLY A 138 -2.84 -9.78 -16.31
C GLY A 138 -2.05 -11.06 -16.01
N ALA A 139 -1.60 -11.77 -17.04
CA ALA A 139 -0.79 -12.98 -16.88
C ALA A 139 0.69 -12.63 -16.68
N TYR A 140 1.39 -13.44 -15.89
CA TYR A 140 2.85 -13.38 -15.69
C TYR A 140 3.62 -13.95 -16.89
#